data_AF-A0A4Y1YNZ3-F1
#
_entry.id   AF-A0A4Y1YNZ3-F1
#
_cell.length_a   1.000
_cell.length_b   1.000
_cell.length_c   1.000
_cell.angle_alpha   90.00
_cell.angle_beta   90.00
_cell.angle_gamma   90.00
#
_symmetry.space_group_name_H-M   'P 1'
#
loop_
_entity.id
_entity.type
_entity.pdbx_description
1 polymer ?
#
loop_
_entity_poly.entity_id
_entity_poly.type
_entity_poly.pdbx_seq_one_letter_code
_entity_poly.pdbx_strand_id
1 'polypeptide(L)'
;MVVYRQKDYSQAMNYAAQSGELIGAINSEKDTELQDAIVPFRTPIFLRTIQVDNLRAEPNSTAKVVNRLKLNMPLTVSAYYHEWLYVQVSNNLSGWIQSSSVDVQFSNRRFKE
;
A
#
# COMPACT_ATOMS: atom_id res chain seq x y z
N MET A 1 42.78 8.43 38.40
CA MET A 1 42.10 7.13 38.56
C MET A 1 40.73 7.27 37.89
N VAL A 2 40.57 6.79 36.65
CA VAL A 2 39.33 6.98 35.87
C VAL A 2 38.49 5.72 36.00
N VAL A 3 37.34 5.85 36.65
CA VAL A 3 36.39 4.77 36.89
C VAL A 3 35.57 4.58 35.62
N TYR A 4 35.78 3.48 34.91
CA TYR A 4 35.01 3.12 33.71
C TYR A 4 33.54 2.94 34.10
N ARG A 5 32.69 3.81 33.56
CA ARG A 5 31.27 3.89 33.91
C ARG A 5 30.59 2.69 33.27
N GLN A 6 29.98 1.84 34.10
CA GLN A 6 29.17 0.65 33.79
C GLN A 6 28.08 0.82 32.70
N LYS A 7 27.91 2.02 32.14
CA LYS A 7 26.92 2.38 31.11
C LYS A 7 27.38 2.03 29.69
N ASP A 8 28.69 1.89 29.46
CA ASP A 8 29.22 1.61 28.12
C ASP A 8 29.12 0.13 27.74
N TYR A 9 29.06 -0.77 28.73
CA TYR A 9 28.91 -2.20 28.49
C TYR A 9 27.52 -2.57 27.97
N SER A 10 26.47 -1.93 28.51
CA SER A 10 25.09 -2.17 28.09
C SER A 10 24.81 -1.71 26.66
N GLN A 11 25.43 -0.61 26.23
CA GLN A 11 25.33 -0.11 24.86
C GLN A 11 25.99 -1.08 23.88
N ALA A 12 27.22 -1.50 24.18
CA ALA A 12 27.96 -2.46 23.35
C ALA A 12 27.23 -3.82 23.23
N MET A 13 26.62 -4.30 24.33
CA MET A 13 25.80 -5.51 24.30
C MET A 13 24.53 -5.35 23.45
N ASN A 14 23.92 -4.17 23.45
CA ASN A 14 22.74 -3.87 22.62
C ASN A 14 23.10 -3.84 21.13
N TYR A 15 24.26 -3.28 20.77
CA TYR A 15 24.77 -3.32 19.39
C TYR A 15 25.15 -4.74 18.96
N ALA A 16 25.74 -5.54 19.85
CA ALA A 16 26.05 -6.95 19.55
C ALA A 16 24.79 -7.80 19.35
N ALA A 17 23.75 -7.60 20.18
CA ALA A 17 22.45 -8.24 20.01
C ALA A 17 21.78 -7.85 18.69
N GLN A 18 21.74 -6.56 18.37
CA GLN A 18 21.22 -6.04 17.08
C GLN A 18 22.01 -6.60 15.89
N SER A 19 23.33 -6.78 16.03
CA SER A 19 24.14 -7.37 14.96
C SER A 19 23.82 -8.85 14.73
N GLY A 20 23.55 -9.63 15.79
CA GLY A 20 23.12 -11.03 15.65
C GLY A 20 21.74 -11.16 15.00
N GLU A 21 20.81 -10.28 15.37
CA GLU A 21 19.49 -10.17 14.73
C GLU A 21 19.60 -9.77 13.26
N LEU A 22 20.51 -8.84 12.93
CA LEU A 22 20.76 -8.41 11.55
C LEU A 22 21.35 -9.55 10.71
N ILE A 23 22.36 -10.28 11.20
CA ILE A 23 22.93 -11.43 10.49
C ILE A 23 21.88 -12.55 10.34
N GLY A 24 21.00 -12.73 11.33
CA GLY A 24 19.84 -13.62 11.23
C GLY A 24 18.83 -13.18 10.16
N ALA A 25 18.57 -11.87 10.04
CA ALA A 25 17.70 -11.29 9.01
C ALA A 25 18.29 -11.36 7.60
N ILE A 26 19.62 -11.24 7.46
CA ILE A 26 20.32 -11.35 6.17
C ILE A 26 20.35 -12.80 5.67
N ASN A 27 20.45 -13.78 6.59
CA ASN A 27 20.43 -15.22 6.25
C ASN A 27 19.01 -15.82 6.16
N SER A 28 17.99 -15.06 6.58
CA SER A 28 16.59 -15.45 6.44
C SER A 28 16.05 -14.93 5.12
N GLU A 29 16.38 -15.63 4.04
CA GLU A 29 15.69 -15.55 2.75
C GLU A 29 14.23 -15.99 2.89
N LYS A 30 13.41 -15.20 3.59
CA LYS A 30 11.94 -15.29 3.52
C LYS A 30 11.41 -13.96 3.02
N ASP A 31 11.78 -13.65 1.79
CA ASP A 31 11.34 -12.48 1.02
C ASP A 31 9.91 -12.67 0.45
N THR A 32 9.02 -13.34 1.19
CA THR A 32 7.66 -13.68 0.72
C THR A 32 6.70 -13.71 1.91
N GLU A 33 6.40 -12.55 2.48
CA GLU A 33 5.24 -12.44 3.40
C GLU A 33 4.66 -11.01 3.48
N LEU A 34 5.39 -9.98 3.00
CA LEU A 34 4.85 -8.62 2.86
C LEU A 34 4.22 -8.35 1.48
N GLN A 35 4.43 -9.24 0.50
CA GLN A 35 3.97 -9.04 -0.89
C GLN A 35 2.50 -9.43 -1.10
N ASP A 36 1.94 -10.33 -0.27
CA ASP A 36 0.55 -10.84 -0.34
C ASP A 36 -0.41 -10.18 0.68
N ALA A 37 -0.15 -8.95 1.09
CA ALA A 37 -1.02 -8.23 2.02
C ALA A 37 -1.85 -7.15 1.31
N ILE A 38 -3.14 -7.04 1.67
CA ILE A 38 -3.95 -5.88 1.29
C ILE A 38 -3.47 -4.68 2.11
N VAL A 39 -3.00 -3.63 1.42
CA VAL A 39 -2.48 -2.42 2.04
C VAL A 39 -3.57 -1.33 2.02
N PRO A 40 -4.14 -0.94 3.17
CA PRO A 40 -5.12 0.14 3.23
C PRO A 40 -4.45 1.52 3.17
N PHE A 41 -5.09 2.46 2.47
CA PHE A 41 -4.69 3.86 2.46
C PHE A 41 -5.34 4.62 3.62
N ARG A 42 -4.52 5.37 4.38
CA ARG A 42 -4.98 6.17 5.52
C ARG A 42 -5.63 7.49 5.09
N THR A 43 -5.39 7.92 3.86
CA THR A 43 -5.96 9.14 3.27
C THR A 43 -6.65 8.78 1.96
N PRO A 44 -7.86 9.31 1.70
CA PRO A 44 -8.52 9.11 0.41
C PRO A 44 -7.65 9.59 -0.76
N ILE A 45 -7.46 8.74 -1.76
CA ILE A 45 -6.78 9.10 -3.01
C ILE A 45 -7.85 9.21 -4.10
N PHE A 46 -7.94 10.39 -4.72
CA PHE A 46 -8.89 10.65 -5.80
C PHE A 46 -8.27 10.28 -7.15
N LEU A 47 -8.86 9.29 -7.81
CA LEU A 47 -8.46 8.83 -9.14
C LEU A 47 -9.59 9.00 -10.15
N ARG A 48 -9.27 8.86 -11.43
CA ARG A 48 -10.24 8.70 -12.51
C ARG A 48 -9.92 7.45 -13.29
N THR A 49 -10.92 6.82 -13.86
CA THR A 49 -10.70 5.80 -14.89
C THR A 49 -10.19 6.45 -16.19
N ILE A 50 -9.22 5.82 -16.83
CA ILE A 50 -8.70 6.23 -18.15
C ILE A 50 -9.21 5.35 -19.30
N GLN A 51 -9.99 4.33 -18.98
CA GLN A 51 -10.67 3.45 -19.92
C GLN A 51 -11.93 2.84 -19.31
N VAL A 52 -12.73 2.17 -20.14
CA VAL A 52 -13.85 1.36 -19.67
C VAL A 52 -13.28 0.08 -19.05
N ASP A 53 -13.65 -0.22 -17.80
CA ASP A 53 -13.18 -1.42 -17.10
C ASP A 53 -14.25 -1.97 -16.16
N ASN A 54 -14.04 -3.19 -15.68
CA ASN A 54 -14.94 -3.89 -14.77
C ASN A 54 -14.51 -3.68 -13.32
N LEU A 55 -15.46 -3.27 -12.50
CA LEU A 55 -15.36 -3.34 -11.05
C LEU A 55 -15.71 -4.75 -10.59
N ARG A 56 -14.84 -5.38 -9.80
CA ARG A 56 -14.96 -6.78 -9.38
C ARG A 56 -15.11 -6.93 -7.87
N ALA A 57 -15.69 -8.05 -7.45
CA ALA A 57 -15.87 -8.36 -6.04
C ALA A 57 -14.55 -8.70 -5.32
N GLU A 58 -13.57 -9.25 -6.05
CA GLU A 58 -12.28 -9.71 -5.54
C GLU A 58 -11.14 -9.28 -6.50
N PRO A 59 -9.89 -9.19 -6.02
CA PRO A 59 -8.73 -8.75 -6.81
C PRO A 59 -8.19 -9.89 -7.70
N ASN A 60 -9.05 -10.44 -8.56
CA ASN A 60 -8.66 -11.45 -9.54
C ASN A 60 -9.48 -11.30 -10.83
N SER A 61 -8.95 -11.81 -11.95
CA SER A 61 -9.51 -11.63 -13.28
C SER A 61 -10.77 -12.46 -13.55
N THR A 62 -11.03 -13.49 -12.76
CA THR A 62 -12.19 -14.40 -12.89
C THR A 62 -13.32 -14.04 -11.92
N ALA A 63 -13.10 -13.10 -10.99
CA ALA A 63 -14.06 -12.68 -10.00
C ALA A 63 -15.31 -12.08 -10.65
N LYS A 64 -16.44 -12.24 -9.95
CA LYS A 64 -17.72 -11.66 -10.35
C LYS A 64 -17.58 -10.16 -10.56
N VAL A 65 -18.01 -9.69 -11.73
CA VAL A 65 -18.14 -8.27 -12.04
C VAL A 65 -19.34 -7.71 -11.28
N VAL A 66 -19.09 -6.74 -10.40
CA VAL A 66 -20.12 -6.07 -9.60
C VAL A 66 -20.66 -4.82 -10.30
N ASN A 67 -19.85 -4.17 -11.15
CA ASN A 67 -20.29 -3.10 -12.02
C ASN A 67 -19.32 -2.89 -13.20
N ARG A 68 -19.74 -2.16 -14.23
CA ARG A 68 -18.91 -1.71 -15.34
C ARG A 68 -18.69 -0.19 -15.25
N LEU A 69 -17.44 0.22 -15.12
CA LEU A 69 -17.04 1.61 -15.01
C LEU A 69 -16.87 2.23 -16.39
N LYS A 70 -17.23 3.51 -16.51
CA LYS A 70 -17.09 4.29 -17.75
C LYS A 70 -15.75 5.03 -17.75
N LEU A 71 -15.31 5.50 -18.91
CA LEU A 71 -14.17 6.41 -19.05
C LEU A 71 -14.37 7.70 -18.25
N ASN A 72 -13.29 8.25 -17.66
CA ASN A 72 -13.26 9.48 -16.87
C ASN A 72 -14.20 9.49 -15.66
N MET A 73 -14.49 8.31 -15.11
CA MET A 73 -15.32 8.18 -13.91
C MET A 73 -14.47 8.46 -12.66
N PRO A 74 -14.92 9.35 -11.76
CA PRO A 74 -14.21 9.62 -10.51
C PRO A 74 -14.31 8.45 -9.55
N LEU A 75 -13.21 8.14 -8.86
CA LEU A 75 -13.07 7.05 -7.91
C LEU A 75 -12.32 7.53 -6.67
N THR A 76 -12.64 6.94 -5.52
CA THR A 76 -11.84 7.11 -4.30
C THR A 76 -11.19 5.78 -3.95
N VAL A 77 -9.87 5.74 -3.87
CA VAL A 77 -9.14 4.52 -3.52
C VAL A 77 -8.98 4.43 -2.00
N SER A 78 -9.16 3.23 -1.47
CA SER A 78 -8.95 2.95 -0.04
C SER A 78 -8.04 1.77 0.25
N ALA A 79 -7.71 0.90 -0.72
CA ALA A 79 -6.66 -0.10 -0.54
C ALA A 79 -5.97 -0.50 -1.86
N TYR A 80 -4.82 -1.13 -1.73
CA TYR A 80 -4.00 -1.69 -2.80
C TYR A 80 -3.63 -3.14 -2.50
N TYR A 81 -3.61 -3.97 -3.56
CA TYR A 81 -3.18 -5.36 -3.50
C TYR A 81 -2.64 -5.77 -4.87
N HIS A 82 -1.33 -6.01 -5.00
CA HIS A 82 -0.71 -6.35 -6.28
C HIS A 82 -1.08 -5.36 -7.40
N GLU A 83 -1.74 -5.79 -8.48
CA GLU A 83 -2.15 -4.91 -9.57
C GLU A 83 -3.57 -4.37 -9.39
N TRP A 84 -4.11 -4.47 -8.18
CA TRP A 84 -5.50 -4.15 -7.88
C TRP A 84 -5.63 -3.01 -6.88
N LEU A 85 -6.65 -2.20 -7.10
CA LEU A 85 -7.05 -1.11 -6.24
C LEU A 85 -8.48 -1.37 -5.76
N TYR A 86 -8.69 -1.30 -4.46
CA TYR A 86 -10.03 -1.27 -3.90
C TYR A 86 -10.53 0.17 -3.93
N VAL A 87 -11.59 0.40 -4.69
CA VAL A 87 -12.14 1.72 -4.98
C VAL A 87 -13.60 1.81 -4.57
N GLN A 88 -13.98 3.00 -4.13
CA GLN A 88 -15.35 3.40 -3.90
C GLN A 88 -15.80 4.33 -5.02
N VAL A 89 -16.92 3.96 -5.64
CA VAL A 89 -17.56 4.69 -6.75
C VAL A 89 -18.69 5.58 -6.24
N SER A 90 -19.48 5.06 -5.29
CA SER A 90 -20.55 5.76 -4.59
C SER A 90 -20.74 5.15 -3.20
N ASN A 91 -21.62 5.72 -2.37
CA ASN A 91 -21.79 5.29 -0.97
C ASN A 91 -22.06 3.78 -0.81
N ASN A 92 -22.68 3.13 -1.79
CA ASN A 92 -23.05 1.71 -1.73
C ASN A 92 -22.36 0.85 -2.80
N LEU A 93 -21.36 1.39 -3.50
CA LEU A 93 -20.70 0.68 -4.59
C LEU A 93 -19.18 0.81 -4.47
N SER A 94 -18.56 -0.31 -4.12
CA SER A 94 -17.12 -0.47 -4.03
C SER A 94 -16.68 -1.81 -4.60
N GLY A 95 -15.40 -1.92 -4.96
CA GLY A 95 -14.83 -3.16 -5.49
C GLY A 95 -13.41 -2.97 -5.98
N TRP A 96 -12.90 -4.00 -6.65
CA TRP A 96 -11.54 -4.06 -7.16
C TRP A 96 -11.47 -3.70 -8.64
N ILE A 97 -10.48 -2.90 -9.00
CA ILE A 97 -10.15 -2.51 -10.38
C ILE A 97 -8.64 -2.65 -10.61
N GLN A 98 -8.21 -2.88 -11.85
CA GLN A 98 -6.78 -2.87 -12.17
C GLN A 98 -6.18 -1.46 -12.02
N SER A 99 -5.00 -1.39 -11.43
CA SER A 99 -4.23 -0.14 -11.27
C SER A 99 -3.90 0.52 -12.60
N SER A 100 -3.71 -0.26 -13.67
CA SER A 100 -3.46 0.22 -15.03
C SER A 100 -4.66 0.92 -15.69
N SER A 101 -5.87 0.75 -15.17
CA SER A 101 -7.10 1.34 -15.73
C SER A 101 -7.43 2.72 -15.13
N VAL A 102 -6.61 3.23 -14.22
CA VAL A 102 -6.85 4.49 -13.50
C VAL A 102 -5.63 5.41 -13.52
N ASP A 103 -5.90 6.69 -13.32
CA ASP A 103 -4.88 7.74 -13.24
C ASP A 103 -5.24 8.71 -12.10
N VAL A 104 -4.22 9.38 -11.55
CA VAL A 104 -4.38 10.35 -10.48
C VAL A 104 -5.20 11.51 -11.00
N GLN A 105 -6.30 11.83 -10.30
CA GLN A 105 -6.92 13.13 -10.47
C GLN A 105 -6.03 14.13 -9.74
N PHE A 106 -5.10 14.73 -10.47
CA PHE A 106 -4.51 15.98 -10.05
C PHE A 106 -5.64 17.01 -10.00
N SER A 107 -6.31 17.13 -8.86
CA SER A 107 -7.03 18.35 -8.55
C SER A 107 -5.95 19.42 -8.59
N ASN A 108 -5.97 20.26 -9.62
CA ASN A 108 -5.11 21.42 -9.70
C ASN A 108 -5.54 22.35 -8.57
N ARG A 109 -5.11 22.06 -7.33
CA ARG A 109 -5.18 23.01 -6.22
C ARG A 109 -4.19 24.09 -6.63
N ARG A 110 -4.70 25.04 -7.39
CA ARG A 110 -4.11 26.37 -7.45
C ARG A 110 -4.08 26.84 -6.00
N PHE A 111 -2.92 26.72 -5.38
CA PHE A 111 -2.58 27.57 -4.25
C PHE A 111 -2.65 28.98 -4.83
N LYS A 112 -3.77 29.65 -4.56
CA LYS A 112 -3.91 31.07 -4.84
C LYS A 112 -3.15 31.78 -3.72
N GLU A 113 -2.01 32.35 -4.12
CA GLU A 113 -1.21 33.45 -3.54
C GLU A 113 -1.22 33.64 -2.02
#